data_AF-A0A2E9AIL3-F1
#
_entry.id   AF-A0A2E9AIL3-F1
#
_cell.length_a   1.000
_cell.length_b   1.000
_cell.length_c   1.000
_cell.angle_alpha   90.00
_cell.angle_beta   90.00
_cell.angle_gamma   90.00
#
_symmetry.space_group_name_H-M   'P 1'
#
loop_
_entity.id
_entity.type
_entity.pdbx_description
1 polymer ?
#
loop_
_entity_poly.entity_id
_entity_poly.type
_entity_poly.pdbx_seq_one_letter_code
_entity_poly.pdbx_strand_id
1 'polypeptide(L)'
;MRVRRQNLQVEAMKRLHEMCSDGDSLITGLFDRRFTTVITTQMVPTIYTLGQLLSGMATVYVIFWAFQQSWISGLAWLCLLGPAMFLALVVTIRVMLEFVLTVFRIAFFLEALGGQIESIAGQTEDIHQDLPRIRFWRRSARGK
;
A
#
# COMPACT_ATOMS: atom_id res chain seq x y z
N MET A 1 -16.79 55.06 -16.11
CA MET A 1 -17.09 54.14 -14.98
C MET A 1 -17.66 52.78 -15.38
N ARG A 2 -18.19 52.57 -16.60
CA ARG A 2 -18.83 51.31 -17.04
C ARG A 2 -17.84 50.15 -17.32
N VAL A 3 -16.63 50.47 -17.79
CA VAL A 3 -15.59 49.48 -18.17
C VAL A 3 -15.04 48.69 -16.98
N ARG A 4 -14.94 49.31 -15.79
CA ARG A 4 -14.40 48.65 -14.58
C ARG A 4 -15.28 47.50 -14.08
N ARG A 5 -16.61 47.57 -14.30
CA ARG A 5 -17.55 46.51 -13.91
C ARG A 5 -17.49 45.28 -14.83
N GLN A 6 -17.18 45.48 -16.12
CA GLN A 6 -17.05 44.37 -17.06
C GLN A 6 -15.80 43.53 -16.75
N ASN A 7 -14.67 44.16 -16.43
CA ASN A 7 -13.46 43.40 -16.07
C ASN A 7 -13.63 42.62 -14.75
N LEU A 8 -14.31 43.19 -13.76
CA LEU A 8 -14.62 42.51 -12.50
C LEU A 8 -15.54 41.28 -12.68
N GLN A 9 -16.51 41.36 -13.60
CA GLN A 9 -17.38 40.23 -13.93
C GLN A 9 -16.61 39.12 -14.65
N VAL A 10 -15.71 39.48 -15.58
CA VAL A 10 -14.89 38.52 -16.32
C VAL A 10 -13.87 37.84 -15.41
N GLU A 11 -13.22 38.57 -14.49
CA GLU A 11 -12.32 37.99 -13.49
C GLU A 11 -13.06 37.10 -12.48
N ALA A 12 -14.25 37.51 -12.01
CA ALA A 12 -15.06 36.69 -11.11
C ALA A 12 -15.50 35.38 -11.80
N MET A 13 -15.91 35.45 -13.07
CA MET A 13 -16.33 34.29 -13.83
C MET A 13 -15.15 33.34 -14.14
N LYS A 14 -13.95 33.89 -14.39
CA LYS A 14 -12.73 33.09 -14.55
C LYS A 14 -12.31 32.37 -13.25
N ARG A 15 -12.41 33.05 -12.11
CA ARG A 15 -12.14 32.49 -10.77
C ARG A 15 -13.13 31.38 -10.38
N LEU A 16 -14.41 31.55 -10.72
CA LEU A 16 -15.43 30.53 -10.48
C LEU A 16 -15.22 29.28 -11.35
N HIS A 17 -14.70 29.44 -12.58
CA HIS A 17 -14.36 28.33 -13.45
C HIS A 17 -13.11 27.57 -12.98
N GLU A 18 -12.08 28.28 -12.48
CA GLU A 18 -10.89 27.66 -11.88
C GLU A 18 -11.23 26.85 -10.61
N MET A 19 -12.10 27.36 -9.73
CA MET A 19 -12.53 26.62 -8.54
C MET A 19 -13.36 25.36 -8.86
N CYS A 20 -14.15 25.38 -9.92
CA CYS A 20 -14.95 24.22 -10.35
C CYS A 20 -14.07 23.16 -11.05
N SER A 21 -13.08 23.60 -11.83
CA SER A 21 -12.14 22.71 -12.50
C SER A 21 -11.22 21.94 -11.55
N ASP A 22 -10.87 22.53 -10.39
CA ASP A 22 -9.97 21.91 -9.41
C ASP A 22 -10.53 20.58 -8.87
N GLY A 23 -11.84 20.54 -8.60
CA GLY A 23 -12.52 19.34 -8.10
C GLY A 23 -12.41 18.15 -9.05
N ASP A 24 -12.58 18.37 -10.36
CA ASP A 24 -12.51 17.29 -11.35
C ASP A 24 -11.06 16.85 -11.61
N SER A 25 -10.08 17.76 -11.57
CA SER A 25 -8.66 17.42 -11.73
C SER A 25 -8.06 16.72 -10.51
N LEU A 26 -8.52 17.00 -9.28
CA LEU A 26 -8.08 16.27 -8.09
C LEU A 26 -8.59 14.83 -8.09
N ILE A 27 -9.84 14.61 -8.52
CA ILE A 27 -10.44 13.27 -8.62
C ILE A 27 -9.81 12.50 -9.79
N THR A 28 -9.54 13.18 -10.91
CA THR A 28 -8.90 12.57 -12.09
C THR A 28 -7.42 12.27 -11.85
N GLY A 29 -6.70 13.10 -11.07
CA GLY A 29 -5.32 12.87 -10.65
C GLY A 29 -5.17 11.71 -9.65
N LEU A 30 -6.17 11.46 -8.81
CA LEU A 30 -6.25 10.27 -7.96
C LEU A 30 -6.57 8.99 -8.75
N PHE A 31 -7.07 9.12 -9.99
CA PHE A 31 -7.41 8.02 -10.90
C PHE A 31 -6.43 7.84 -12.06
N ASP A 32 -5.21 8.41 -12.00
CA ASP A 32 -4.18 8.14 -12.99
C ASP A 32 -3.65 6.70 -12.84
N ARG A 33 -4.30 5.81 -13.59
CA ARG A 33 -4.12 4.37 -13.65
C ARG A 33 -2.95 4.02 -14.58
N ARG A 34 -1.80 4.67 -14.41
CA ARG A 34 -0.57 4.37 -15.17
C ARG A 34 0.42 3.63 -14.30
N PHE A 35 0.30 2.30 -14.25
CA PHE A 35 1.31 1.52 -13.56
C PHE A 35 1.52 0.14 -14.19
N THR A 36 2.02 0.17 -15.42
CA THR A 36 2.85 -0.88 -16.02
C THR A 36 4.24 -0.80 -15.38
N THR A 37 4.77 -1.92 -14.86
CA THR A 37 6.14 -2.15 -14.34
C THR A 37 6.32 -2.09 -12.81
N VAL A 38 6.06 -3.21 -12.14
CA VAL A 38 6.45 -3.52 -10.74
C VAL A 38 6.03 -2.47 -9.70
N ILE A 39 4.71 -2.26 -9.57
CA ILE A 39 4.10 -1.25 -8.70
C ILE A 39 3.37 -1.84 -7.48
N THR A 40 3.47 -3.16 -7.28
CA THR A 40 2.70 -3.86 -6.24
C THR A 40 3.01 -3.37 -4.82
N THR A 41 4.23 -2.92 -4.51
CA THR A 41 4.59 -2.49 -3.14
C THR A 41 4.26 -1.00 -2.85
N GLN A 42 4.17 -0.16 -3.88
CA GLN A 42 3.99 1.29 -3.72
C GLN A 42 2.51 1.72 -3.72
N MET A 43 1.62 0.93 -4.34
CA MET A 43 0.17 1.21 -4.35
C MET A 43 -0.58 0.77 -3.10
N VAL A 44 -0.01 -0.12 -2.30
CA VAL A 44 -0.68 -0.66 -1.11
C VAL A 44 -1.07 0.42 -0.09
N PRO A 45 -0.22 1.43 0.23
CA PRO A 45 -0.65 2.50 1.14
C PRO A 45 -1.86 3.30 0.62
N THR A 46 -2.02 3.46 -0.70
CA THR A 46 -3.16 4.16 -1.29
C THR A 46 -4.45 3.34 -1.20
N ILE A 47 -4.39 2.03 -1.45
CA ILE A 47 -5.54 1.13 -1.27
C ILE A 47 -5.92 1.04 0.21
N TYR A 48 -4.94 1.05 1.11
CA TYR A 48 -5.16 1.06 2.55
C TYR A 48 -5.91 2.31 3.01
N THR A 49 -5.47 3.50 2.61
CA THR A 49 -6.13 4.75 2.99
C THR A 49 -7.53 4.86 2.40
N LEU A 50 -7.74 4.42 1.15
CA LEU A 50 -9.06 4.34 0.54
C LEU A 50 -10.00 3.37 1.26
N GLY A 51 -9.54 2.16 1.58
CA GLY A 51 -10.33 1.16 2.30
C GLY A 51 -10.74 1.65 3.70
N GLN A 52 -9.82 2.30 4.41
CA GLN A 52 -10.08 2.90 5.71
C GLN A 52 -11.10 4.05 5.62
N LEU A 53 -10.98 4.90 4.60
CA LEU A 53 -11.90 6.03 4.36
C LEU A 53 -13.31 5.52 4.04
N LEU A 54 -13.43 4.52 3.15
CA LEU A 54 -14.71 3.89 2.80
C LEU A 54 -15.36 3.21 4.00
N SER A 55 -14.57 2.53 4.83
CA SER A 55 -15.07 1.94 6.08
C SER A 55 -15.62 3.00 7.02
N GLY A 56 -14.95 4.16 7.16
CA GLY A 56 -15.46 5.27 7.96
C GLY A 56 -16.78 5.82 7.41
N MET A 57 -16.86 6.05 6.10
CA MET A 57 -18.10 6.49 5.44
C MET A 57 -19.25 5.50 5.62
N ALA A 58 -18.98 4.20 5.50
CA ALA A 58 -19.97 3.13 5.72
C ALA A 58 -20.51 3.15 7.16
N THR A 59 -19.64 3.31 8.17
CA THR A 59 -20.09 3.39 9.56
C THR A 59 -20.97 4.63 9.78
N VAL A 60 -20.59 5.79 9.26
CA VAL A 60 -21.41 7.02 9.37
C VAL A 60 -22.77 6.85 8.71
N TYR A 61 -22.82 6.22 7.53
CA TYR A 61 -24.06 5.92 6.83
C TYR A 61 -24.99 5.01 7.64
N VAL A 62 -24.45 3.94 8.22
CA VAL A 62 -25.24 2.99 9.04
C VAL A 62 -25.76 3.67 10.31
N ILE A 63 -24.98 4.53 10.95
CA ILE A 63 -25.42 5.33 12.10
C ILE A 63 -26.59 6.22 11.69
N PHE A 64 -26.48 6.95 10.57
CA PHE A 64 -27.54 7.84 10.10
C PHE A 64 -28.83 7.07 9.81
N TRP A 65 -28.72 5.88 9.22
CA TRP A 65 -29.85 4.99 8.98
C TRP A 65 -30.46 4.47 10.29
N ALA A 66 -29.66 4.12 11.30
CA ALA A 66 -30.14 3.66 12.60
C ALA A 66 -30.91 4.74 13.39
N PHE A 67 -30.59 6.01 13.19
CA PHE A 67 -31.34 7.14 13.75
C PHE A 67 -32.73 7.32 13.13
N GLN A 68 -32.92 6.93 11.87
CA GLN A 68 -34.23 7.02 11.20
C GLN A 68 -35.24 6.01 11.76
N GLN A 69 -34.76 4.89 12.33
CA GLN A 69 -35.62 3.86 12.89
C GLN A 69 -36.15 4.23 14.28
N SER A 70 -35.27 4.74 15.16
CA SER A 70 -35.63 5.14 16.51
C SER A 70 -34.51 5.93 17.19
N TRP A 71 -34.87 6.87 18.06
CA TRP A 71 -33.90 7.69 18.81
C TRP A 71 -33.02 6.83 19.74
N ILE A 72 -33.62 5.86 20.43
CA ILE A 72 -32.91 4.98 21.38
C ILE A 72 -31.98 4.01 20.64
N SER A 73 -32.42 3.46 19.50
CA SER A 73 -31.57 2.58 18.68
C SER A 73 -30.40 3.35 18.08
N GLY A 74 -30.62 4.58 17.61
CA GLY A 74 -29.56 5.46 17.11
C GLY A 74 -28.50 5.74 18.17
N LEU A 75 -28.91 6.03 19.42
CA LEU A 75 -27.98 6.31 20.51
C LEU A 75 -27.17 5.06 20.94
N ALA A 76 -27.83 3.90 21.02
CA ALA A 76 -27.17 2.62 21.30
C ALA A 76 -26.17 2.25 20.19
N TRP A 77 -26.54 2.48 18.93
CA TRP A 77 -25.64 2.29 17.78
C TRP A 77 -24.50 3.29 17.76
N LEU A 78 -24.73 4.56 18.12
CA LEU A 78 -23.68 5.57 18.10
C LEU A 78 -22.62 5.33 19.19
N CYS A 79 -23.04 4.90 20.38
CA CYS A 79 -22.15 4.81 21.54
C CYS A 79 -21.44 3.46 21.65
N LEU A 80 -22.11 2.36 21.30
CA LEU A 80 -21.58 1.00 21.50
C LEU A 80 -21.28 0.27 20.19
N LEU A 81 -22.29 0.09 19.32
CA LEU A 81 -22.10 -0.70 18.10
C LEU A 81 -21.28 0.00 17.03
N GLY A 82 -21.36 1.32 16.91
CA GLY A 82 -20.69 2.13 15.88
C GLY A 82 -19.17 2.10 16.02
N PRO A 83 -18.61 2.43 17.20
CA PRO A 83 -17.17 2.31 17.45
C PRO A 83 -16.68 0.87 17.30
N ALA A 84 -17.45 -0.10 17.79
CA ALA A 84 -17.09 -1.51 17.66
C ALA A 84 -17.07 -1.97 16.19
N MET A 85 -18.06 -1.57 15.39
CA MET A 85 -18.17 -1.94 13.98
C MET A 85 -17.11 -1.23 13.13
N PHE A 86 -16.81 0.04 13.40
CA PHE A 86 -15.70 0.75 12.78
C PHE A 86 -14.36 0.07 13.05
N LEU A 87 -14.06 -0.24 14.33
CA LEU A 87 -12.84 -0.96 14.69
C LEU A 87 -12.77 -2.34 14.04
N ALA A 88 -13.88 -3.09 14.03
CA ALA A 88 -13.94 -4.41 13.39
C ALA A 88 -13.65 -4.34 11.89
N LEU A 89 -14.24 -3.39 11.16
CA LEU A 89 -13.99 -3.20 9.73
C LEU A 89 -12.53 -2.79 9.46
N VAL A 90 -12.03 -1.80 10.21
CA VAL A 90 -10.63 -1.34 10.11
C VAL A 90 -9.64 -2.46 10.37
N VAL A 91 -9.85 -3.25 11.43
CA VAL A 91 -8.99 -4.39 11.77
C VAL A 91 -9.08 -5.46 10.69
N THR A 92 -10.28 -5.77 10.20
CA THR A 92 -10.47 -6.76 9.13
C THR A 92 -9.72 -6.36 7.87
N ILE A 93 -9.85 -5.10 7.44
CA ILE A 93 -9.12 -4.56 6.28
C ILE A 93 -7.62 -4.60 6.53
N ARG A 94 -7.15 -4.22 7.73
CA ARG A 94 -5.72 -4.31 8.09
C ARG A 94 -5.19 -5.73 7.97
N VAL A 95 -5.86 -6.70 8.57
CA VAL A 95 -5.45 -8.10 8.55
C VAL A 95 -5.44 -8.65 7.13
N MET A 96 -6.49 -8.36 6.34
CA MET A 96 -6.55 -8.76 4.93
C MET A 96 -5.40 -8.16 4.11
N LEU A 97 -5.14 -6.85 4.24
CA LEU A 97 -4.05 -6.22 3.50
C LEU A 97 -2.68 -6.69 3.96
N GLU A 98 -2.47 -6.83 5.27
CA GLU A 98 -1.22 -7.33 5.84
C GLU A 98 -0.95 -8.77 5.39
N PHE A 99 -1.99 -9.60 5.30
CA PHE A 99 -1.89 -10.93 4.73
C PHE A 99 -1.50 -10.89 3.24
N VAL A 100 -2.21 -10.11 2.43
CA VAL A 100 -1.91 -9.98 0.99
C VAL A 100 -0.48 -9.47 0.76
N LEU A 101 -0.07 -8.42 1.49
CA LEU A 101 1.29 -7.88 1.47
C LEU A 101 2.34 -8.90 1.87
N THR A 102 2.06 -9.69 2.90
CA THR A 102 2.99 -10.71 3.39
C THR A 102 3.20 -11.78 2.34
N VAL A 103 2.14 -12.24 1.69
CA VAL A 103 2.23 -13.21 0.59
C VAL A 103 3.07 -12.66 -0.57
N PHE A 104 2.80 -11.42 -1.00
CA PHE A 104 3.61 -10.78 -2.05
C PHE A 104 5.08 -10.57 -1.63
N ARG A 105 5.32 -10.18 -0.38
CA ARG A 105 6.67 -10.02 0.16
C ARG A 105 7.44 -11.33 0.11
N ILE A 106 6.81 -12.43 0.49
CA ILE A 106 7.44 -13.76 0.44
C ILE A 106 7.77 -14.14 -1.00
N ALA A 107 6.85 -13.93 -1.94
CA ALA A 107 7.10 -14.22 -3.36
C ALA A 107 8.32 -13.45 -3.91
N PHE A 108 8.41 -12.15 -3.60
CA PHE A 108 9.55 -11.33 -4.00
C PHE A 108 10.86 -11.76 -3.32
N PHE A 109 10.79 -12.12 -2.03
CA PHE A 109 11.95 -12.62 -1.30
C PHE A 109 12.49 -13.93 -1.88
N LEU A 110 11.61 -14.85 -2.31
CA LEU A 110 12.00 -16.09 -2.96
C LEU A 110 12.72 -15.85 -4.29
N GLU A 111 12.27 -14.88 -5.08
CA GLU A 111 12.91 -14.52 -6.35
C GLU A 111 14.32 -13.92 -6.13
N ALA A 112 14.47 -13.06 -5.12
CA ALA A 112 15.77 -12.52 -4.72
C ALA A 112 16.72 -13.61 -4.19
N LEU A 113 16.22 -14.60 -3.46
CA LEU A 113 17.01 -15.73 -2.97
C LEU A 113 17.51 -16.62 -4.12
N GLY A 114 16.70 -16.83 -5.17
CA GLY A 114 17.10 -17.62 -6.34
C GLY A 114 18.37 -17.08 -7.01
N GLY A 115 18.46 -15.76 -7.20
CA GLY A 115 19.65 -15.12 -7.77
C GLY A 115 20.90 -15.25 -6.89
N GLN A 116 20.75 -15.24 -5.56
CA GLN A 116 21.88 -15.43 -4.64
C GLN A 116 22.38 -16.87 -4.61
N ILE A 117 21.48 -17.85 -4.67
CA ILE A 117 21.83 -19.28 -4.69
C ILE A 117 22.70 -19.62 -5.90
N GLU A 118 22.39 -19.03 -7.06
CA GLU A 118 23.18 -19.21 -8.29
C GLU A 118 24.61 -18.65 -8.15
N SER A 119 24.76 -17.50 -7.50
CA SER A 119 26.09 -16.93 -7.22
C SER A 119 26.91 -17.77 -6.22
N ILE A 120 26.27 -18.36 -5.21
CA ILE A 120 26.93 -19.23 -4.22
C ILE A 120 27.32 -20.58 -4.83
N ALA A 121 26.46 -21.12 -5.72
CA ALA A 121 26.77 -22.32 -6.48
C ALA A 121 27.98 -22.11 -7.39
N GLY A 122 28.04 -20.99 -8.13
CA GLY A 122 29.20 -20.63 -8.94
C GLY A 122 30.48 -20.42 -8.14
N GLN A 123 30.39 -19.78 -6.96
CA GLN A 123 31.54 -19.56 -6.09
C GLN A 123 32.12 -20.87 -5.51
N THR A 124 31.29 -21.90 -5.35
CA THR A 124 31.74 -23.23 -4.92
C THR A 124 32.49 -23.98 -6.02
N GLU A 125 32.15 -23.74 -7.29
CA GLU A 125 32.86 -24.31 -8.45
C GLU A 125 34.27 -23.71 -8.61
N ASP A 126 34.42 -22.39 -8.37
CA ASP A 126 35.72 -21.72 -8.37
C ASP A 126 36.61 -22.10 -7.18
N ILE A 127 36.04 -22.32 -5.99
CA ILE A 127 36.80 -22.81 -4.82
C ILE A 127 37.35 -24.21 -5.07
N HIS A 128 36.72 -25.02 -5.92
CA HIS A 128 37.25 -26.32 -6.31
C HIS A 128 38.51 -26.24 -7.19
N GLN A 129 38.75 -25.14 -7.90
CA GLN A 129 39.97 -24.94 -8.69
C GLN A 129 41.14 -24.36 -7.89
N ASP A 130 40.87 -23.59 -6.82
CA ASP A 130 41.91 -22.90 -6.05
C ASP A 130 42.27 -23.58 -4.71
N LEU A 131 41.84 -24.83 -4.50
CA LEU A 131 42.30 -25.60 -3.35
C LEU A 131 43.76 -26.04 -3.57
N PRO A 132 44.76 -25.48 -2.86
CA PRO A 132 46.12 -26.00 -2.93
C PRO A 132 46.09 -27.46 -2.48
N ARG A 133 46.65 -28.36 -3.29
CA ARG A 133 46.73 -29.80 -3.01
C ARG A 133 47.56 -30.04 -1.74
N ILE A 134 46.92 -29.96 -0.58
CA ILE A 134 47.56 -30.11 0.72
C ILE A 134 48.03 -31.56 0.84
N ARG A 135 49.34 -31.79 0.66
CA ARG A 135 49.97 -33.12 0.60
C ARG A 135 50.45 -33.55 2.00
N PHE A 136 49.56 -33.55 3.01
CA PHE A 136 49.93 -33.65 4.43
C PHE A 136 50.32 -35.06 4.94
N TRP A 137 50.06 -36.13 4.19
CA TRP A 137 50.22 -37.50 4.68
C TRP A 137 51.59 -38.16 4.42
N ARG A 138 52.58 -37.51 3.80
CA ARG A 138 53.89 -38.13 3.51
C ARG A 138 54.97 -37.77 4.54
N ARG A 139 54.75 -38.02 5.84
CA ARG A 139 55.78 -37.76 6.86
C ARG A 139 55.95 -38.83 7.96
N SER A 140 55.56 -40.08 7.72
CA SER A 140 55.92 -41.19 8.62
C SER A 140 56.43 -42.40 7.83
N ALA A 141 57.63 -42.25 7.25
CA ALA A 141 58.38 -43.37 6.69
C ALA A 141 59.89 -43.09 6.81
N ARG A 142 60.36 -42.79 8.02
CA ARG A 142 61.78 -42.90 8.38
C ARG A 142 61.98 -42.84 9.88
N GLY A 143 62.25 -43.97 10.51
CA GLY A 143 62.59 -44.01 11.93
C GLY A 143 62.79 -45.42 12.47
N LYS A 144 63.91 -46.03 12.05
CA LYS A 144 64.66 -47.16 12.64
C LYS A 144 63.95 -48.49 12.85
#